data_AF-G4RL60-F1
#
_entry.id   AF-G4RL60-F1
#
_cell.length_a   1.000
_cell.length_b   1.000
_cell.length_c   1.000
_cell.angle_alpha   90.00
_cell.angle_beta   90.00
_cell.angle_gamma   90.00
#
_symmetry.space_group_name_H-M   'P 1'
#
loop_
_entity.id
_entity.type
_entity.pdbx_description
1 polymer ?
#
loop_
_entity_poly.entity_id
_entity_poly.type
_entity_poly.pdbx_seq_one_letter_code
_entity_poly.pdbx_strand_id
1 'polypeptide(L)'
;MPAELCLICGGEEKGYLLLMHQFKCTICGESIAWDNVVSHYMKHVKISGNDAICGVCNAKVKRAEIRDHIRSHFVIRRDRRFFCGVCGREFLNVKSLLVHIRRDHE
;
A
#
# COMPACT_ATOMS: atom_id res chain seq x y z
N MET A 1 -27.21 4.75 -11.24
CA MET A 1 -26.99 3.70 -10.21
C MET A 1 -26.13 2.63 -10.86
N PRO A 2 -24.99 2.19 -10.28
CA PRO A 2 -24.58 2.17 -8.87
C PRO A 2 -23.47 3.21 -8.57
N ALA A 3 -23.36 3.85 -7.40
CA ALA A 3 -23.17 3.33 -6.04
C ALA A 3 -21.84 2.60 -5.86
N GLU A 4 -20.77 3.34 -5.53
CA GLU A 4 -19.78 2.86 -4.57
C GLU A 4 -19.49 3.99 -3.57
N LEU A 5 -20.15 3.85 -2.44
CA LEU A 5 -19.84 4.50 -1.18
C LEU A 5 -18.34 4.32 -0.90
N CYS A 6 -17.66 5.40 -0.55
CA CYS A 6 -16.38 5.29 0.14
C CYS A 6 -16.65 4.64 1.50
N LEU A 7 -16.44 3.32 1.60
CA LEU A 7 -16.61 2.51 2.81
C LEU A 7 -15.69 2.93 3.97
N ILE A 8 -14.87 3.96 3.81
CA ILE A 8 -13.91 4.42 4.81
C ILE A 8 -14.44 5.63 5.61
N CYS A 9 -15.38 6.42 5.07
CA CYS A 9 -15.74 7.69 5.70
C CYS A 9 -17.23 8.02 5.57
N GLY A 10 -18.06 7.32 6.34
CA GLY A 10 -19.37 7.82 6.74
C GLY A 10 -19.26 8.74 7.96
N GLY A 11 -18.78 9.98 7.80
CA GLY A 11 -18.69 10.91 8.93
C GLY A 11 -18.21 12.32 8.57
N GLU A 12 -18.92 13.30 9.15
CA GLU A 12 -18.78 14.74 8.98
C GLU A 12 -17.48 15.31 9.56
N GLU A 13 -17.05 16.44 8.99
CA GLU A 13 -15.87 17.23 9.34
C GLU A 13 -15.92 17.71 10.79
N LYS A 14 -15.16 17.07 11.69
CA LYS A 14 -14.78 17.62 13.00
C LYS A 14 -13.32 17.35 13.28
N GLY A 15 -12.57 18.42 13.54
CA GLY A 15 -11.13 18.42 13.80
C GLY A 15 -10.73 17.58 15.00
N TYR A 16 -10.33 16.33 14.74
CA TYR A 16 -9.48 15.52 15.62
C TYR A 16 -8.10 15.39 14.98
N LEU A 17 -7.14 15.99 15.66
CA LEU A 17 -5.75 16.10 15.28
C LEU A 17 -5.08 14.72 15.04
N LEU A 18 -4.57 14.50 13.83
CA LEU A 18 -3.22 13.96 13.55
C LEU A 18 -2.81 12.52 13.99
N LEU A 19 -3.69 11.54 14.20
CA LEU A 19 -3.25 10.26 14.83
C LEU A 19 -3.58 8.91 14.17
N MET A 20 -4.05 8.84 12.92
CA MET A 20 -4.03 7.54 12.21
C MET A 20 -2.73 7.35 11.42
N HIS A 21 -1.64 7.01 12.11
CA HIS A 21 -0.36 6.56 11.53
C HIS A 21 -0.32 5.04 11.33
N GLN A 22 -1.49 4.39 11.30
CA GLN A 22 -1.62 2.95 11.23
C GLN A 22 -2.42 2.53 10.00
N PHE A 23 -2.02 1.42 9.40
CA PHE A 23 -2.61 0.78 8.24
C PHE A 23 -3.05 -0.62 8.66
N LYS A 24 -4.30 -0.99 8.35
CA LYS A 24 -4.83 -2.31 8.66
C LYS A 24 -4.49 -3.29 7.54
N CYS A 25 -3.81 -4.38 7.85
CA CYS A 25 -3.49 -5.42 6.88
C CYS A 25 -4.77 -6.09 6.36
N THR A 26 -4.87 -6.24 5.03
CA THR A 26 -6.00 -6.96 4.41
C THR A 26 -5.82 -8.48 4.46
N ILE A 27 -4.62 -8.98 4.74
CA ILE A 27 -4.31 -10.42 4.80
C ILE A 27 -4.52 -10.98 6.21
N CYS A 28 -3.94 -10.35 7.24
CA CYS A 28 -4.00 -10.83 8.63
C CYS A 28 -4.81 -9.94 9.59
N GLY A 29 -5.26 -8.76 9.14
CA GLY A 29 -6.07 -7.85 9.96
C GLY A 29 -5.30 -7.02 11.00
N GLU A 30 -3.98 -7.21 11.13
CA GLU A 30 -3.14 -6.47 12.08
C GLU A 30 -3.04 -4.97 11.73
N SER A 31 -3.03 -4.12 12.75
CA SER A 31 -2.71 -2.70 12.61
C SER A 31 -1.19 -2.49 12.60
N ILE A 32 -0.69 -1.86 11.54
CA ILE A 32 0.74 -1.71 11.26
C ILE A 32 1.05 -0.23 11.13
N ALA A 33 2.17 0.24 11.67
CA ALA A 33 2.61 1.61 11.45
C ALA A 33 2.90 1.85 9.94
N TRP A 34 2.52 3.02 9.42
CA TRP A 34 2.69 3.35 7.99
C TRP A 34 4.12 3.16 7.49
N ASP A 35 5.10 3.52 8.32
CA ASP A 35 6.54 3.33 8.09
C ASP A 35 6.95 1.88 7.85
N ASN A 36 6.18 0.90 8.34
CA ASN A 36 6.53 -0.51 8.31
C ASN A 36 5.65 -1.36 7.39
N VAL A 37 4.79 -0.74 6.57
CA VAL A 37 3.79 -1.45 5.78
C VAL A 37 4.44 -2.39 4.76
N VAL A 38 5.43 -1.94 3.99
CA VAL A 38 6.07 -2.80 2.98
C VAL A 38 6.78 -3.98 3.63
N SER A 39 7.52 -3.73 4.72
CA SER A 39 8.21 -4.79 5.48
C SER A 39 7.23 -5.78 6.10
N HIS A 40 6.05 -5.34 6.55
CA HIS A 40 5.00 -6.24 6.99
C HIS A 40 4.50 -7.13 5.84
N TYR A 41 4.17 -6.56 4.68
CA TYR A 41 3.63 -7.33 3.55
C TYR A 41 4.63 -8.33 2.96
N MET A 42 5.93 -8.09 3.14
CA MET A 42 6.96 -9.07 2.80
C MET A 42 6.86 -10.37 3.62
N LYS A 43 6.25 -10.36 4.81
CA LYS A 43 6.02 -11.58 5.61
C LYS A 43 4.97 -12.49 5.01
N HIS A 44 4.07 -11.95 4.18
CA HIS A 44 3.03 -12.70 3.47
C HIS A 44 3.51 -13.24 2.11
N VAL A 45 4.78 -13.04 1.77
CA VAL A 45 5.37 -13.58 0.54
C VAL A 45 5.77 -15.04 0.75
N LYS A 46 5.38 -15.91 -0.18
CA LYS A 46 5.84 -17.29 -0.23
C LYS A 46 6.98 -17.43 -1.24
N ILE A 47 8.16 -17.83 -0.78
CA ILE A 47 9.34 -18.03 -1.63
C ILE A 47 9.31 -19.43 -2.24
N SER A 48 9.59 -19.53 -3.55
CA SER A 48 9.69 -20.79 -4.28
C SER A 48 10.85 -20.73 -5.27
N GLY A 49 12.04 -21.15 -4.82
CA GLY A 49 13.26 -21.10 -5.63
C GLY A 49 13.64 -19.67 -6.03
N ASN A 50 13.73 -19.44 -7.35
CA ASN A 50 14.02 -18.12 -7.94
C ASN A 50 12.79 -17.21 -8.05
N ASP A 51 11.62 -17.73 -7.69
CA ASP A 51 10.35 -17.03 -7.74
C ASP A 51 9.81 -16.75 -6.32
N ALA A 52 8.88 -15.82 -6.25
CA ALA A 52 8.14 -15.44 -5.07
C ALA A 52 6.66 -15.26 -5.43
N ILE A 53 5.77 -15.71 -4.54
CA ILE A 53 4.33 -15.58 -4.69
C ILE A 53 3.86 -14.48 -3.73
N CYS A 54 3.20 -13.47 -4.27
CA CYS A 54 2.65 -12.36 -3.50
C CYS A 54 1.44 -12.80 -2.66
N GLY A 55 1.46 -12.57 -1.34
CA GLY A 55 0.31 -12.88 -0.49
C GLY A 55 -0.94 -12.01 -0.72
N VAL A 56 -0.81 -10.89 -1.44
CA VAL A 56 -1.93 -9.95 -1.71
C VAL A 56 -2.75 -10.38 -2.92
N CYS A 57 -2.09 -10.60 -4.05
CA CYS A 57 -2.74 -10.89 -5.33
C CYS A 57 -2.41 -12.29 -5.88
N ASN A 58 -1.65 -13.09 -5.14
CA ASN A 58 -1.20 -14.42 -5.53
C ASN A 58 -0.37 -14.47 -6.83
N ALA A 59 0.15 -13.33 -7.28
CA ALA A 59 1.00 -13.25 -8.47
C ALA A 59 2.35 -13.90 -8.19
N LYS A 60 2.83 -14.69 -9.17
CA LYS A 60 4.18 -15.23 -9.19
C LYS A 60 5.11 -14.25 -9.90
N VAL A 61 6.13 -13.78 -9.20
CA VAL A 61 7.14 -12.84 -9.69
C VAL A 61 8.55 -13.33 -9.36
N LYS A 62 9.58 -12.82 -10.03
CA LYS A 62 10.96 -13.15 -9.65
C LYS A 62 11.24 -12.69 -8.23
N ARG A 63 12.00 -13.49 -7.49
CA ARG A 63 12.37 -13.17 -6.10
C ARG A 63 13.09 -11.81 -5.98
N ALA A 64 13.86 -11.41 -6.98
CA ALA A 64 14.52 -10.11 -7.00
C ALA A 64 13.55 -8.92 -7.15
N GLU A 65 12.36 -9.15 -7.73
CA GLU A 65 11.39 -8.11 -8.08
C GLU A 65 10.24 -8.01 -7.06
N ILE A 66 10.10 -9.00 -6.16
CA ILE A 66 8.95 -9.06 -5.24
C ILE A 66 8.80 -7.82 -4.37
N ARG A 67 9.92 -7.21 -3.93
CA ARG A 67 9.84 -6.02 -3.08
C ARG A 67 9.25 -4.83 -3.84
N ASP A 68 9.68 -4.60 -5.08
CA ASP A 68 9.10 -3.57 -5.95
C ASP A 68 7.65 -3.90 -6.33
N HIS A 69 7.34 -5.17 -6.57
CA HIS A 69 5.96 -5.63 -6.77
C HIS A 69 5.07 -5.30 -5.56
N ILE A 70 5.54 -5.53 -4.32
CA ILE A 70 4.79 -5.17 -3.12
C ILE A 70 4.54 -3.67 -3.05
N ARG A 71 5.54 -2.83 -3.32
CA ARG A 71 5.36 -1.37 -3.36
C ARG A 71 4.26 -0.92 -4.33
N SER A 72 4.11 -1.62 -5.45
CA SER A 72 3.10 -1.29 -6.46
C SER A 72 1.65 -1.43 -5.98
N HIS A 73 1.37 -2.30 -4.98
CA HIS A 73 0.03 -2.42 -4.39
C HIS A 73 -0.41 -1.15 -3.65
N PHE A 74 0.54 -0.31 -3.25
CA PHE A 74 0.27 0.96 -2.58
C PHE A 74 0.30 2.15 -3.53
N VAL A 75 0.32 1.91 -4.84
CA VAL A 75 0.25 2.97 -5.85
C VAL A 75 -1.17 3.09 -6.35
N ILE A 76 -1.83 4.19 -6.00
CA ILE A 76 -3.16 4.51 -6.54
C ILE A 76 -2.96 5.50 -7.69
N ARG A 77 -3.48 5.16 -8.87
CA ARG A 77 -3.52 6.08 -10.01
C ARG A 77 -4.90 6.70 -10.11
N ARG A 78 -4.97 8.04 -10.22
CA ARG A 78 -6.19 8.77 -10.56
C ARG A 78 -5.87 9.82 -11.61
N ASP A 79 -6.52 9.72 -12.77
CA ASP A 79 -6.25 10.58 -13.93
C ASP A 79 -4.74 10.60 -14.30
N ARG A 80 -4.12 11.78 -14.35
CA ARG A 80 -2.71 12.02 -14.67
C ARG A 80 -1.81 12.11 -13.43
N ARG A 81 -2.33 11.78 -12.23
CA ARG A 81 -1.59 11.85 -10.97
C ARG A 81 -1.54 10.50 -10.26
N PHE A 82 -0.57 10.37 -9.35
CA PHE A 82 -0.33 9.17 -8.55
C PHE A 82 -0.42 9.49 -7.07
N PHE A 83 -1.01 8.59 -6.29
CA PHE A 83 -1.28 8.78 -4.88
C PHE A 83 -0.72 7.61 -4.08
N CYS A 84 -0.18 7.90 -2.91
CA CYS A 84 0.21 6.87 -1.95
C CYS A 84 -1.04 6.25 -1.33
N GLY A 85 -1.21 4.93 -1.50
CA GLY A 85 -2.30 4.17 -0.89
C GLY A 85 -2.16 3.97 0.62
N VAL A 86 -1.02 4.33 1.21
CA VAL A 86 -0.78 4.30 2.66
C VAL A 86 -1.16 5.65 3.30
N CYS A 87 -0.53 6.75 2.86
CA CYS A 87 -0.68 8.07 3.48
C CYS A 87 -1.46 9.10 2.64
N GLY A 88 -1.91 8.75 1.44
CA GLY A 88 -2.69 9.63 0.56
C GLY A 88 -1.90 10.70 -0.20
N ARG A 89 -0.58 10.83 0.01
CA ARG A 89 0.25 11.87 -0.62
C ARG A 89 0.27 11.75 -2.15
N GLU A 90 0.19 12.89 -2.82
CA GLU A 90 0.15 13.00 -4.28
C GLU A 90 1.54 13.18 -4.92
N PHE A 91 1.73 12.61 -6.10
CA PHE A 91 2.93 12.65 -6.92
C PHE A 91 2.59 12.80 -8.40
N LEU A 92 3.46 13.53 -9.13
CA LEU A 92 3.33 13.75 -10.58
C LEU A 92 3.67 12.51 -11.41
N ASN A 93 4.44 11.56 -10.86
CA ASN A 93 4.84 10.34 -11.57
C ASN A 93 5.06 9.17 -10.60
N VAL A 94 4.99 7.95 -11.14
CA VAL A 94 5.17 6.69 -10.39
C VAL A 94 6.55 6.58 -9.75
N LYS A 95 7.61 7.05 -10.42
CA LYS A 95 8.98 6.91 -9.91
C LYS A 95 9.16 7.67 -8.61
N SER A 96 8.67 8.90 -8.53
CA SER A 96 8.69 9.72 -7.32
C SER A 96 7.90 9.07 -6.18
N LEU A 97 6.73 8.50 -6.48
CA LEU A 97 5.93 7.78 -5.50
C LEU A 97 6.64 6.52 -4.99
N LEU A 98 7.27 5.72 -5.86
CA LEU A 98 7.99 4.51 -5.45
C LEU A 98 9.20 4.84 -4.56
N VAL A 99 9.90 5.95 -4.83
CA VAL A 99 10.98 6.45 -3.97
C VAL A 99 10.44 6.87 -2.61
N HIS A 100 9.29 7.53 -2.56
CA HIS A 100 8.62 7.87 -1.30
C HIS A 100 8.25 6.62 -0.50
N ILE A 101 7.59 5.63 -1.11
CA ILE A 101 7.23 4.37 -0.43
C ILE A 101 8.47 3.67 0.14
N ARG A 102 9.59 3.68 -0.60
CA ARG A 102 10.85 3.10 -0.13
C ARG A 102 11.47 3.83 1.07
N ARG A 103 11.25 5.14 1.22
CA ARG A 103 11.87 5.96 2.26
C ARG A 103 10.98 6.13 3.49
N ASP A 104 9.68 6.21 3.27
CA ASP A 104 8.71 6.57 4.29
C ASP A 104 7.81 5.40 4.73
N HIS A 105 7.85 4.24 4.03
CA HIS A 105 6.95 3.09 4.27
C HIS A 105 7.65 1.72 4.19
N GLU A 106 8.99 1.68 4.29
CA GLU A 106 9.81 0.45 4.25
C GLU A 106 10.35 0.01 5.62
#